data_AF-A0A7V6P068-F1
#
_entry.id   AF-A0A7V6P068-F1
#
_cell.length_a   1.000
_cell.length_b   1.000
_cell.length_c   1.000
_cell.angle_alpha   90.00
_cell.angle_beta   90.00
_cell.angle_gamma   90.00
#
_symmetry.space_group_name_H-M   'P 1'
#
loop_
_entity.id
_entity.type
_entity.pdbx_description
1 polymer ?
#
loop_
_entity_poly.entity_id
_entity_poly.type
_entity_poly.pdbx_seq_one_letter_code
_entity_poly.pdbx_strand_id
1 'polypeptide(L)'
;MSWYLNSGPESDVVISSRIRLARNIKNIPFPSRINKEQAAEVIKEVKKAIFENDAFKNDFLFLNMDDITSIEKQAMVERHLISPELAAGNNECGVIVSRDEKISIMVNEEDHLRIQCLYPGMQIDAAWELCDKIDSILSRNIDIAFDVNYGYLTCCPTNLGTGMRASLLLHLPALAMTGHIGKILSLCGKLGISVRGFYGEHSQAIGNMFQISNQVTLGNSESDIRINVKNIGKQIIDSERSLRNEMYSQNPYRFEDRIYRSLGILSSSRIMTTEESLKRLSDVRLGVDMGIIKDIDKKVLNEILIFIQPANLQKLFGKPMSADERDIIRAEVIRNKLAKT
;
A
#
# COMPACT_ATOMS: atom_id res chain seq x y z
N MET A 1 -13.72 9.55 3.88
CA MET A 1 -13.76 8.82 2.59
C MET A 1 -12.40 8.19 2.39
N SER A 2 -12.32 6.87 2.18
CA SER A 2 -11.05 6.14 2.15
C SER A 2 -10.09 6.68 1.08
N TRP A 3 -8.79 6.65 1.38
CA TRP A 3 -7.75 7.26 0.54
C TRP A 3 -7.72 6.76 -0.91
N TYR A 4 -8.05 5.48 -1.14
CA TYR A 4 -7.98 4.82 -2.46
C TYR A 4 -9.09 5.23 -3.44
N LEU A 5 -10.12 5.95 -2.97
CA LEU A 5 -11.23 6.45 -3.80
C LEU A 5 -10.90 7.77 -4.50
N ASN A 6 -9.84 8.45 -4.09
CA ASN A 6 -9.46 9.75 -4.63
C ASN A 6 -8.38 9.58 -5.69
N SER A 7 -8.41 10.45 -6.70
CA SER A 7 -7.31 10.60 -7.65
C SER A 7 -6.34 11.66 -7.14
N GLY A 8 -5.04 11.43 -7.33
CA GLY A 8 -3.98 12.40 -7.05
C GLY A 8 -3.18 12.75 -8.31
N PRO A 9 -2.13 13.58 -8.17
CA PRO A 9 -1.18 13.86 -9.23
C PRO A 9 -0.59 12.56 -9.81
N GLU A 10 -0.34 12.53 -11.12
CA GLU A 10 0.23 11.36 -11.83
C GLU A 10 -0.56 10.05 -11.65
N SER A 11 -1.86 10.12 -11.33
CA SER A 11 -2.61 8.92 -10.92
C SER A 11 -2.77 7.84 -11.99
N ASP A 12 -2.58 8.19 -13.26
CA ASP A 12 -2.54 7.27 -14.43
C ASP A 12 -1.42 6.22 -14.32
N VAL A 13 -0.34 6.56 -13.62
CA VAL A 13 0.75 5.61 -13.34
C VAL A 13 0.88 5.36 -11.84
N VAL A 14 0.83 6.39 -11.00
CA VAL A 14 1.00 6.28 -9.55
C VAL A 14 -0.33 6.00 -8.86
N ILE A 15 -0.48 4.82 -8.29
CA ILE A 15 -1.67 4.46 -7.50
C ILE A 15 -1.65 5.21 -6.18
N SER A 16 -0.52 5.14 -5.47
CA SER A 16 -0.40 5.69 -4.13
C SER A 16 1.03 6.03 -3.75
N SER A 17 1.14 6.98 -2.84
CA SER A 17 2.35 7.31 -2.09
C SER A 17 2.18 6.88 -0.65
N ARG A 18 3.24 6.34 -0.07
CA ARG A 18 3.23 5.88 1.31
C ARG A 18 4.54 6.16 2.01
N ILE A 19 4.45 6.76 3.19
CA ILE A 19 5.57 6.96 4.12
C ILE A 19 5.35 6.08 5.33
N ARG A 20 6.42 5.41 5.77
CA ARG A 20 6.44 4.67 7.03
C ARG A 20 7.60 5.13 7.89
N LEU A 21 7.38 5.22 9.19
CA LEU A 21 8.40 5.51 10.21
C LEU A 21 8.39 4.40 11.25
N ALA A 22 9.54 3.79 11.49
CA ALA A 22 9.78 2.83 12.56
C ALA A 22 10.39 3.54 13.77
N ARG A 23 9.82 3.31 14.97
CA ARG A 23 10.32 3.85 16.23
C ARG A 23 10.22 2.80 17.33
N ASN A 24 11.17 2.82 18.26
CA ASN A 24 11.09 2.08 19.50
C ASN A 24 11.08 3.03 20.70
N ILE A 25 10.44 2.58 21.77
CA ILE A 25 10.35 3.30 23.05
C ILE A 25 11.60 3.00 23.88
N LYS A 26 12.20 4.03 24.47
CA LYS A 26 13.38 3.94 25.32
C LYS A 26 13.07 3.16 26.60
N ASN A 27 14.06 2.42 27.12
CA ASN A 27 13.96 1.59 28.34
C ASN A 27 12.96 0.43 28.28
N ILE A 28 12.31 0.18 27.14
CA ILE A 28 11.53 -1.03 26.90
C ILE A 28 12.34 -1.92 25.94
N PRO A 29 12.55 -3.23 26.24
CA PRO A 29 13.18 -4.15 25.30
C PRO A 29 12.46 -4.13 23.95
N PHE A 30 13.13 -4.48 22.85
CA PHE A 30 12.44 -4.53 21.55
C PHE A 30 11.33 -5.60 21.48
N PRO A 31 10.37 -5.52 20.55
CA PRO A 31 9.21 -6.44 20.48
C PRO A 31 9.54 -7.93 20.48
N SER A 32 10.70 -8.32 19.95
CA SER A 32 11.17 -9.71 19.96
C SER A 32 11.54 -10.24 21.36
N ARG A 33 11.63 -9.35 22.36
CA ARG A 33 12.10 -9.64 23.73
C ARG A 33 11.17 -9.10 24.82
N ILE A 34 10.13 -8.33 24.50
CA ILE A 34 9.16 -7.87 25.50
C ILE A 34 8.33 -9.01 26.07
N ASN A 35 7.92 -8.87 27.34
CA ASN A 35 6.88 -9.70 27.92
C ASN A 35 5.48 -9.07 27.70
N LYS A 36 4.41 -9.76 28.14
CA LYS A 36 3.02 -9.29 27.95
C LYS A 36 2.74 -7.96 28.65
N GLU A 37 3.25 -7.77 29.87
CA GLU A 37 3.03 -6.55 30.65
C GLU A 37 3.67 -5.33 29.95
N GLN A 38 4.88 -5.50 29.43
CA GLN A 38 5.59 -4.49 28.64
C GLN A 38 4.87 -4.21 27.31
N ALA A 39 4.35 -5.23 26.64
CA ALA A 39 3.55 -5.05 25.43
C ALA A 39 2.28 -4.23 25.69
N ALA A 40 1.57 -4.52 26.79
CA ALA A 40 0.41 -3.77 27.25
C ALA A 40 0.76 -2.30 27.59
N GLU A 41 1.93 -2.10 28.23
CA GLU A 41 2.45 -0.78 28.57
C GLU A 41 2.70 0.07 27.32
N VAL A 42 3.37 -0.49 26.29
CA VAL A 42 3.57 0.19 24.99
C VAL A 42 2.21 0.62 24.40
N ILE A 43 1.23 -0.28 24.35
CA ILE A 43 -0.12 0.04 23.83
C ILE A 43 -0.77 1.17 24.64
N LYS A 44 -0.64 1.13 25.96
CA LYS A 44 -1.20 2.15 26.87
C LYS A 44 -0.57 3.52 26.62
N GLU A 45 0.76 3.61 26.52
CA GLU A 45 1.46 4.87 26.26
C GLU A 45 1.08 5.47 24.90
N VAL A 46 1.03 4.65 23.86
CA VAL A 46 0.65 5.08 22.51
C VAL A 46 -0.79 5.56 22.45
N LYS A 47 -1.72 4.82 23.08
CA LYS A 47 -3.11 5.25 23.19
C LYS A 47 -3.22 6.56 23.93
N LYS A 48 -2.49 6.72 25.04
CA LYS A 48 -2.47 7.97 25.80
C LYS A 48 -2.03 9.15 24.92
N ALA A 49 -0.90 9.01 24.23
CA ALA A 49 -0.34 10.05 23.38
C ALA A 49 -1.28 10.50 22.24
N ILE A 50 -2.09 9.59 21.69
CA ILE A 50 -3.02 9.88 20.59
C ILE A 50 -4.40 10.34 21.08
N PHE A 51 -5.01 9.63 22.04
CA PHE A 51 -6.40 9.87 22.44
C PHE A 51 -6.58 10.94 23.52
N GLU A 52 -5.53 11.32 24.25
CA GLU A 52 -5.57 12.51 25.13
C GLU A 52 -5.29 13.82 24.36
N ASN A 53 -4.95 13.74 23.08
CA ASN A 53 -4.77 14.91 22.23
C ASN A 53 -6.10 15.37 21.62
N ASP A 54 -6.61 16.52 22.06
CA ASP A 54 -7.90 17.08 21.62
C ASP A 54 -8.03 17.27 20.11
N ALA A 55 -6.92 17.51 19.41
CA ALA A 55 -6.92 17.71 17.96
C ALA A 55 -7.16 16.42 17.16
N PHE A 56 -7.03 15.24 17.77
CA PHE A 56 -7.01 13.97 17.05
C PHE A 56 -7.89 12.87 17.67
N LYS A 57 -8.28 12.99 18.95
CA LYS A 57 -8.99 11.93 19.68
C LYS A 57 -10.22 11.34 18.97
N ASN A 58 -10.94 12.16 18.21
CA ASN A 58 -12.18 11.74 17.53
C ASN A 58 -11.94 11.14 16.14
N ASP A 59 -10.75 11.36 15.57
CA ASP A 59 -10.43 10.98 14.20
C ASP A 59 -9.86 9.56 14.08
N PHE A 60 -9.49 8.96 15.21
CA PHE A 60 -8.83 7.67 15.29
C PHE A 60 -9.68 6.59 15.95
N LEU A 61 -9.41 5.35 15.57
CA LEU A 61 -9.99 4.14 16.15
C LEU A 61 -8.83 3.22 16.54
N PHE A 62 -8.82 2.75 17.79
CA PHE A 62 -7.91 1.70 18.22
C PHE A 62 -8.57 0.34 18.05
N LEU A 63 -7.86 -0.60 17.45
CA LEU A 63 -8.27 -1.98 17.30
C LEU A 63 -7.19 -2.88 17.89
N ASN A 64 -7.56 -3.65 18.91
CA ASN A 64 -6.71 -4.68 19.47
C ASN A 64 -6.74 -5.89 18.53
N MET A 65 -5.58 -6.43 18.16
CA MET A 65 -5.54 -7.58 17.25
C MET A 65 -6.16 -8.84 17.87
N ASP A 66 -6.21 -8.97 19.20
CA ASP A 66 -6.84 -10.13 19.84
C ASP A 66 -8.37 -10.11 19.74
N ASP A 67 -8.97 -8.94 19.53
CA ASP A 67 -10.41 -8.75 19.45
C ASP A 67 -10.97 -8.85 18.02
N ILE A 68 -10.09 -9.06 17.02
CA ILE A 68 -10.43 -9.05 15.59
C ILE A 68 -10.29 -10.45 14.99
N THR A 69 -11.25 -10.83 14.15
CA THR A 69 -11.22 -12.14 13.48
C THR A 69 -10.09 -12.23 12.44
N SER A 70 -9.60 -13.45 12.15
CA SER A 70 -8.53 -13.64 11.14
C SER A 70 -8.90 -13.10 9.75
N ILE A 71 -10.18 -13.17 9.37
CA ILE A 71 -10.67 -12.63 8.10
C ILE A 71 -10.60 -11.09 8.11
N GLU A 72 -10.98 -10.45 9.22
CA GLU A 72 -10.89 -9.00 9.33
C GLU A 72 -9.45 -8.50 9.35
N LYS A 73 -8.55 -9.19 10.06
CA LYS A 73 -7.10 -8.92 9.99
C LYS A 73 -6.62 -8.97 8.55
N GLN A 74 -6.94 -10.04 7.83
CA GLN A 74 -6.52 -10.21 6.44
C GLN A 74 -7.14 -9.15 5.51
N ALA A 75 -8.40 -8.75 5.74
CA ALA A 75 -9.00 -7.64 5.00
C ALA A 75 -8.28 -6.32 5.25
N MET A 76 -7.79 -6.07 6.48
CA MET A 76 -6.96 -4.89 6.79
C MET A 76 -5.57 -4.96 6.12
N VAL A 77 -4.97 -6.15 6.00
CA VAL A 77 -3.73 -6.38 5.24
C VAL A 77 -3.92 -6.05 3.76
N GLU A 78 -5.00 -6.57 3.16
CA GLU A 78 -5.36 -6.34 1.76
C GLU A 78 -5.67 -4.87 1.46
N ARG A 79 -6.14 -4.12 2.47
CA ARG A 79 -6.34 -2.65 2.40
C ARG A 79 -5.08 -1.85 2.77
N HIS A 80 -3.99 -2.54 3.09
CA HIS A 80 -2.70 -2.00 3.49
C HIS A 80 -2.74 -1.15 4.76
N LEU A 81 -3.73 -1.37 5.62
CA LEU A 81 -3.81 -0.71 6.93
C LEU A 81 -2.85 -1.35 7.92
N ILE A 82 -2.68 -2.66 7.85
CA ILE A 82 -1.72 -3.40 8.68
C ILE A 82 -0.80 -4.25 7.81
N SER A 83 0.32 -4.66 8.39
CA SER A 83 1.23 -5.61 7.75
C SER A 83 0.78 -7.07 7.98
N PRO A 84 1.19 -8.00 7.10
CA PRO A 84 1.04 -9.43 7.35
C PRO A 84 1.66 -9.87 8.69
N GLU A 85 2.80 -9.27 9.06
CA GLU A 85 3.52 -9.57 10.30
C GLU A 85 2.71 -9.20 11.54
N LEU A 86 2.02 -8.05 11.54
CA LEU A 86 1.11 -7.68 12.63
C LEU A 86 -0.11 -8.61 12.69
N ALA A 87 -0.67 -8.97 11.53
CA ALA A 87 -1.82 -9.87 11.47
C ALA A 87 -1.51 -11.29 12.00
N ALA A 88 -0.27 -11.75 11.81
CA ALA A 88 0.24 -13.02 12.29
C ALA A 88 0.89 -12.95 13.69
N GLY A 89 0.97 -11.77 14.29
CA GLY A 89 1.58 -11.54 15.59
C GLY A 89 0.89 -12.34 16.71
N ASN A 90 1.70 -12.85 17.64
CA ASN A 90 1.24 -13.65 18.79
C ASN A 90 1.31 -12.91 20.13
N ASN A 91 1.84 -11.68 20.13
CA ASN A 91 1.92 -10.82 21.32
C ASN A 91 0.72 -9.86 21.35
N GLU A 92 0.48 -9.21 22.49
CA GLU A 92 -0.46 -8.10 22.56
C GLU A 92 -0.03 -7.01 21.57
N CYS A 93 -0.76 -6.91 20.47
CA CYS A 93 -0.49 -6.00 19.38
C CYS A 93 -1.78 -5.29 18.97
N GLY A 94 -1.63 -4.12 18.38
CA GLY A 94 -2.78 -3.29 18.06
C GLY A 94 -2.48 -2.34 16.92
N VAL A 95 -3.53 -1.70 16.43
CA VAL A 95 -3.43 -0.67 15.41
C VAL A 95 -4.35 0.49 15.73
N ILE A 96 -3.84 1.71 15.55
CA ILE A 96 -4.63 2.93 15.57
C ILE A 96 -4.81 3.39 14.12
N VAL A 97 -6.03 3.46 13.63
CA VAL A 97 -6.34 3.82 12.24
C VAL A 97 -7.21 5.07 12.21
N SER A 98 -6.91 6.02 11.31
CA SER A 98 -7.78 7.17 11.11
C SER A 98 -9.08 6.76 10.41
N ARG A 99 -10.19 7.44 10.68
CA ARG A 99 -11.49 7.16 10.05
C ARG A 99 -11.49 7.29 8.53
N ASP A 100 -10.58 8.10 7.97
CA ASP A 100 -10.37 8.23 6.53
C ASP A 100 -9.31 7.28 5.97
N GLU A 101 -8.75 6.40 6.82
CA GLU A 101 -7.78 5.35 6.50
C GLU A 101 -6.46 5.83 5.92
N LYS A 102 -6.18 7.13 6.00
CA LYS A 102 -4.90 7.69 5.55
C LYS A 102 -3.77 7.38 6.53
N ILE A 103 -4.08 7.25 7.82
CA ILE A 103 -3.09 7.04 8.87
C ILE A 103 -3.33 5.68 9.50
N SER A 104 -2.25 4.93 9.69
CA SER A 104 -2.23 3.70 10.48
C SER A 104 -0.97 3.68 11.34
N ILE A 105 -1.15 3.49 12.65
CA ILE A 105 -0.06 3.35 13.62
C ILE A 105 -0.15 1.92 14.15
N MET A 106 0.74 1.06 13.67
CA MET A 106 0.84 -0.32 14.14
C MET A 106 1.72 -0.35 15.39
N VAL A 107 1.28 -1.11 16.39
CA VAL A 107 1.89 -1.18 17.71
C VAL A 107 2.30 -2.62 18.01
N ASN A 108 3.54 -2.80 18.48
CA ASN A 108 4.15 -4.10 18.75
C ASN A 108 4.22 -5.02 17.52
N GLU A 109 4.75 -4.49 16.41
CA GLU A 109 5.09 -5.27 15.21
C GLU A 109 6.57 -5.74 15.30
N GLU A 110 7.39 -5.48 14.28
CA GLU A 110 8.85 -5.67 14.33
C GLU A 110 9.53 -4.67 15.26
N ASP A 111 8.99 -3.44 15.30
CA ASP A 111 9.34 -2.33 16.18
C ASP A 111 8.10 -1.95 17.03
N HIS A 112 8.28 -1.26 18.16
CA HIS A 112 7.16 -0.84 19.01
C HIS A 112 6.13 -0.01 18.24
N LEU A 113 6.59 0.89 17.37
CA LEU A 113 5.75 1.76 16.57
C LEU A 113 6.13 1.66 15.10
N ARG A 114 5.10 1.50 14.27
CA ARG A 114 5.19 1.74 12.83
C ARG A 114 4.09 2.67 12.38
N ILE A 115 4.46 3.93 12.22
CA ILE A 115 3.56 4.99 11.75
C ILE A 115 3.53 4.91 10.23
N GLN A 116 2.35 4.93 9.64
CA GLN A 116 2.14 4.85 8.21
C GLN A 116 1.14 5.91 7.76
N CYS A 117 1.51 6.65 6.72
CA CYS A 117 0.61 7.58 6.02
C CYS A 117 0.49 7.21 4.54
N LEU A 118 -0.74 7.18 4.03
CA LEU A 118 -1.08 6.86 2.64
C LEU A 118 -1.79 8.03 1.96
N TYR A 119 -1.37 8.33 0.73
CA TYR A 119 -2.03 9.28 -0.15
C TYR A 119 -2.22 8.68 -1.55
N PRO A 120 -3.30 9.04 -2.27
CA PRO A 120 -3.48 8.65 -3.65
C PRO A 120 -2.50 9.41 -4.58
N GLY A 121 -2.04 8.77 -5.65
CA GLY A 121 -1.13 9.41 -6.61
C GLY A 121 0.24 9.74 -6.04
N MET A 122 0.95 10.64 -6.72
CA MET A 122 2.31 11.08 -6.41
C MET A 122 2.31 12.23 -5.39
N GLN A 123 2.16 11.91 -4.10
CA GLN A 123 2.05 12.86 -2.99
C GLN A 123 2.96 12.46 -1.82
N ILE A 124 4.22 12.13 -2.11
CA ILE A 124 5.22 11.74 -1.09
C ILE A 124 5.41 12.83 -0.03
N ASP A 125 5.44 14.11 -0.44
CA ASP A 125 5.70 15.22 0.48
C ASP A 125 4.53 15.43 1.44
N ALA A 126 3.29 15.41 0.94
CA ALA A 126 2.10 15.48 1.79
C ALA A 126 1.97 14.27 2.72
N ALA A 127 2.31 13.07 2.24
CA ALA A 127 2.34 11.86 3.06
C ALA A 127 3.42 11.96 4.16
N TRP A 128 4.55 12.62 3.86
CA TRP A 128 5.61 12.87 4.84
C TRP A 128 5.17 13.87 5.90
N GLU A 129 4.64 15.03 5.51
CA GLU A 129 4.16 16.06 6.44
C GLU A 129 3.13 15.50 7.43
N LEU A 130 2.20 14.67 6.93
CA LEU A 130 1.23 14.00 7.79
C LEU A 130 1.91 13.01 8.75
N CYS A 131 2.86 12.23 8.27
CA CYS A 131 3.57 11.23 9.08
C CYS A 131 4.45 11.88 10.15
N ASP A 132 5.19 12.93 9.78
CA ASP A 132 6.05 13.72 10.67
C ASP A 132 5.25 14.44 11.76
N LYS A 133 4.04 14.93 11.43
CA LYS A 133 3.11 15.49 12.42
C LYS A 133 2.72 14.45 13.48
N ILE A 134 2.42 13.22 13.06
CA ILE A 134 2.07 12.12 13.98
C ILE A 134 3.29 11.68 14.80
N ASP A 135 4.46 11.53 14.17
CA ASP A 135 5.72 11.18 14.84
C ASP A 135 6.12 12.21 15.90
N SER A 136 5.95 13.50 15.59
CA SER A 136 6.18 14.60 16.53
C SER A 136 5.24 14.56 17.74
N ILE A 137 3.97 14.18 17.55
CA ILE A 137 3.01 14.06 18.66
C ILE A 137 3.39 12.90 19.57
N LEU A 138 3.73 11.75 18.98
CA LEU A 138 4.16 10.58 19.73
C LEU A 138 5.46 10.87 20.50
N SER A 139 6.46 11.44 19.83
CA SER A 139 7.78 11.74 20.41
C SER A 139 7.77 12.80 21.51
N ARG A 140 6.74 13.66 21.58
CA ARG A 140 6.56 14.62 22.69
C ARG A 140 6.03 13.98 23.97
N ASN A 141 5.34 12.84 23.83
CA ASN A 141 4.68 12.16 24.94
C ASN A 141 5.38 10.84 25.32
N ILE A 142 6.23 10.33 24.44
CA ILE A 142 6.91 9.03 24.56
C ILE A 142 8.38 9.24 24.26
N ASP A 143 9.25 8.77 25.16
CA ASP A 143 10.69 8.81 24.96
C ASP A 143 11.11 7.78 23.90
N ILE A 144 11.48 8.27 22.72
CA ILE A 144 11.92 7.40 21.63
C ILE A 144 13.40 7.01 21.80
N ALA A 145 13.70 5.74 21.52
CA ALA A 145 15.05 5.18 21.50
C ALA A 145 15.84 5.73 20.30
N PHE A 146 16.69 6.71 20.57
CA PHE A 146 17.53 7.39 19.58
C PHE A 146 18.99 7.44 20.06
N ASP A 147 19.91 7.17 19.15
CA ASP A 147 21.35 7.30 19.34
C ASP A 147 21.92 8.36 18.37
N VAL A 148 22.88 9.15 18.84
CA VAL A 148 23.45 10.27 18.06
C VAL A 148 24.19 9.79 16.81
N ASN A 149 24.78 8.60 16.84
CA ASN A 149 25.55 8.05 15.71
C ASN A 149 24.69 7.15 14.81
N TYR A 150 23.75 6.42 15.40
CA TYR A 150 22.96 5.41 14.70
C TYR A 150 21.52 5.82 14.35
N GLY A 151 21.06 6.97 14.85
CA GLY A 151 19.70 7.45 14.67
C GLY A 151 18.67 6.68 15.51
N TYR A 152 17.48 6.48 14.96
CA TYR A 152 16.41 5.71 15.62
C TYR A 152 16.79 4.22 15.70
N LEU A 153 16.76 3.69 16.92
CA LEU A 153 17.11 2.29 17.18
C LEU A 153 15.95 1.37 16.78
N THR A 154 16.27 0.31 16.06
CA THR A 154 15.31 -0.63 15.45
C THR A 154 15.83 -2.06 15.47
N CYS A 155 14.91 -3.03 15.52
CA CYS A 155 15.23 -4.44 15.30
C CYS A 155 15.71 -4.73 13.88
N CYS A 156 15.21 -3.97 12.92
CA CYS A 156 15.37 -4.27 11.50
C CYS A 156 16.56 -3.51 10.93
N PRO A 157 17.63 -4.18 10.46
CA PRO A 157 18.81 -3.49 9.91
C PRO A 157 18.48 -2.54 8.75
N THR A 158 17.41 -2.82 8.01
CA THR A 158 16.97 -1.99 6.88
C THR A 158 16.26 -0.69 7.27
N ASN A 159 15.96 -0.49 8.55
CA ASN A 159 15.34 0.73 9.07
C ASN A 159 16.33 1.61 9.85
N LEU A 160 17.57 1.16 10.12
CA LEU A 160 18.54 1.88 10.96
C LEU A 160 18.82 3.30 10.43
N GLY A 161 19.01 4.29 11.31
CA GLY A 161 19.15 5.70 10.94
C GLY A 161 17.82 6.43 11.06
N THR A 162 17.22 6.83 9.93
CA THR A 162 15.97 7.61 9.94
C THR A 162 14.73 6.81 10.33
N GLY A 163 14.76 5.48 10.28
CA GLY A 163 13.56 4.65 10.42
C GLY A 163 12.55 4.82 9.27
N MET A 164 12.92 5.55 8.21
CA MET A 164 11.99 6.00 7.18
C MET A 164 11.98 5.07 5.97
N ARG A 165 10.76 4.70 5.56
CA ARG A 165 10.52 4.03 4.28
C ARG A 165 9.51 4.78 3.44
N ALA A 166 9.99 5.48 2.42
CA ALA A 166 9.18 6.08 1.37
C ALA A 166 8.90 5.07 0.26
N SER A 167 7.67 5.02 -0.23
CA SER A 167 7.26 4.10 -1.28
C SER A 167 6.20 4.67 -2.21
N LEU A 168 6.25 4.23 -3.46
CA LEU A 168 5.24 4.49 -4.47
C LEU A 168 4.71 3.16 -5.00
N LEU A 169 3.40 3.05 -5.15
CA LEU A 169 2.75 1.97 -5.88
C LEU A 169 2.45 2.45 -7.29
N LEU A 170 2.99 1.76 -8.30
CA LEU A 170 2.94 2.13 -9.70
C LEU A 170 2.23 1.04 -10.51
N HIS A 171 1.47 1.45 -11.53
CA HIS A 171 0.89 0.58 -12.55
C HIS A 171 1.68 0.72 -13.85
N LEU A 172 2.44 -0.33 -14.20
CA LEU A 172 3.43 -0.30 -15.28
C LEU A 172 3.15 -1.37 -16.37
N PRO A 173 1.95 -1.37 -16.98
CA PRO A 173 1.59 -2.37 -17.98
C PRO A 173 2.44 -2.30 -19.25
N ALA A 174 2.81 -1.12 -19.75
CA ALA A 174 3.58 -1.00 -20.98
C ALA A 174 5.03 -1.50 -20.79
N LEU A 175 5.68 -1.12 -19.68
CA LEU A 175 7.00 -1.65 -19.31
C LEU A 175 7.00 -3.18 -19.13
N ALA A 176 5.91 -3.74 -18.61
CA ALA A 176 5.76 -5.19 -18.46
C ALA A 176 5.56 -5.88 -19.83
N MET A 177 4.67 -5.36 -20.67
CA MET A 177 4.34 -5.93 -22.00
C MET A 177 5.52 -5.89 -22.98
N THR A 178 6.37 -4.87 -22.87
CA THR A 178 7.56 -4.70 -23.72
C THR A 178 8.80 -5.42 -23.20
N GLY A 179 8.73 -6.03 -22.01
CA GLY A 179 9.86 -6.71 -21.37
C GLY A 179 10.94 -5.77 -20.82
N HIS A 180 10.70 -4.46 -20.78
CA HIS A 180 11.65 -3.47 -20.28
C HIS A 180 11.74 -3.40 -18.76
N ILE A 181 10.79 -4.00 -18.03
CA ILE A 181 10.74 -3.97 -16.57
C ILE A 181 12.05 -4.46 -15.92
N GLY A 182 12.66 -5.54 -16.44
CA GLY A 182 13.91 -6.09 -15.89
C GLY A 182 15.08 -5.09 -15.90
N LYS A 183 15.16 -4.24 -16.94
CA LYS A 183 16.18 -3.17 -17.02
C LYS A 183 15.93 -2.10 -15.95
N ILE A 184 14.67 -1.70 -15.76
CA ILE A 184 14.27 -0.75 -14.71
C ILE A 184 14.61 -1.29 -13.31
N LEU A 185 14.31 -2.57 -13.04
CA LEU A 185 14.63 -3.22 -11.76
C LEU A 185 16.14 -3.14 -11.46
N SER A 186 16.98 -3.45 -12.46
CA SER A 186 18.44 -3.42 -12.31
C SER A 186 18.98 -2.00 -12.06
N LEU A 187 18.46 -1.00 -12.79
CA LEU A 187 18.86 0.40 -12.62
C LEU A 187 18.43 0.93 -11.25
N CYS A 188 17.21 0.64 -10.80
CA CYS A 188 16.71 1.06 -9.49
C CYS A 188 17.58 0.50 -8.35
N GLY A 189 17.97 -0.78 -8.44
CA GLY A 189 18.84 -1.40 -7.43
C GLY A 189 20.18 -0.69 -7.28
N LYS A 190 20.79 -0.23 -8.38
CA LYS A 190 22.04 0.54 -8.36
C LYS A 190 21.88 1.94 -7.75
N LEU A 191 20.66 2.47 -7.74
CA LEU A 191 20.33 3.79 -7.18
C LEU A 191 19.78 3.70 -5.74
N GLY A 192 19.91 2.54 -5.09
CA GLY A 192 19.43 2.33 -3.72
C GLY A 192 17.90 2.24 -3.60
N ILE A 193 17.20 1.93 -4.70
CA ILE A 193 15.75 1.71 -4.73
C ILE A 193 15.45 0.23 -4.92
N SER A 194 14.64 -0.31 -4.02
CA SER A 194 14.04 -1.64 -4.16
C SER A 194 12.76 -1.52 -4.98
N VAL A 195 12.61 -2.40 -5.95
CA VAL A 195 11.38 -2.58 -6.71
C VAL A 195 10.89 -4.00 -6.55
N ARG A 196 9.60 -4.18 -6.25
CA ARG A 196 8.98 -5.50 -6.11
C ARG A 196 7.58 -5.51 -6.71
N GLY A 197 7.15 -6.67 -7.21
CA GLY A 197 5.75 -6.89 -7.56
C GLY A 197 4.86 -6.71 -6.34
N PHE A 198 3.68 -6.13 -6.54
CA PHE A 198 2.75 -5.84 -5.44
C PHE A 198 1.82 -7.01 -5.12
N TYR A 199 1.34 -7.68 -6.17
CA TYR A 199 0.53 -8.90 -6.08
C TYR A 199 1.31 -10.07 -6.69
N GLY A 200 1.37 -11.21 -5.99
CA GLY A 200 2.07 -12.42 -6.43
C GLY A 200 3.27 -12.78 -5.55
N GLU A 201 3.77 -14.01 -5.72
CA GLU A 201 4.98 -14.49 -5.06
C GLU A 201 6.22 -14.24 -5.94
N HIS A 202 7.39 -14.11 -5.31
CA HIS A 202 8.71 -14.14 -5.97
C HIS A 202 8.85 -13.31 -7.27
N SER A 203 8.79 -11.98 -7.15
CA SER A 203 9.02 -11.00 -8.23
C SER A 203 7.98 -10.94 -9.35
N GLN A 204 6.99 -11.85 -9.38
CA GLN A 204 5.85 -11.71 -10.28
C GLN A 204 4.97 -10.53 -9.82
N ALA A 205 4.59 -9.67 -10.77
CA ALA A 205 3.75 -8.51 -10.52
C ALA A 205 2.40 -8.71 -11.21
N ILE A 206 1.51 -9.47 -10.58
CA ILE A 206 0.16 -9.70 -11.07
C ILE A 206 -0.57 -8.35 -11.18
N GLY A 207 -1.23 -8.12 -12.32
CA GLY A 207 -1.87 -6.83 -12.61
C GLY A 207 -0.90 -5.69 -12.93
N ASN A 208 0.38 -6.00 -13.21
CA ASN A 208 1.41 -5.01 -13.55
C ASN A 208 1.57 -3.90 -12.49
N MET A 209 1.35 -4.25 -11.22
CA MET A 209 1.49 -3.34 -10.08
C MET A 209 2.84 -3.57 -9.40
N PHE A 210 3.61 -2.49 -9.27
CA PHE A 210 4.97 -2.52 -8.72
C PHE A 210 5.10 -1.51 -7.59
N GLN A 211 5.72 -1.92 -6.50
CA GLN A 211 6.09 -1.01 -5.42
C GLN A 211 7.57 -0.66 -5.53
N ILE A 212 7.88 0.63 -5.59
CA ILE A 212 9.24 1.14 -5.45
C ILE A 212 9.43 1.74 -4.06
N SER A 213 10.59 1.54 -3.44
CA SER A 213 10.92 2.11 -2.12
C SER A 213 12.41 2.25 -1.90
N ASN A 214 12.84 3.16 -1.02
CA ASN A 214 14.25 3.25 -0.62
C ASN A 214 14.71 1.96 0.10
N GLN A 215 15.98 1.60 -0.12
CA GLN A 215 16.68 0.54 0.61
C GLN A 215 17.60 1.09 1.69
N VAL A 216 18.16 2.28 1.45
CA VAL A 216 19.10 2.92 2.37
C VAL A 216 18.37 3.93 3.24
N THR A 217 18.62 3.87 4.54
CA THR A 217 18.01 4.73 5.57
C THR A 217 19.06 5.42 6.44
N LEU A 218 20.21 4.78 6.67
CA LEU A 218 21.34 5.34 7.42
C LEU A 218 22.20 6.23 6.51
N GLY A 219 22.67 7.35 7.07
CA GLY A 219 23.58 8.29 6.37
C GLY A 219 22.91 9.19 5.32
N ASN A 220 21.59 9.10 5.15
CA ASN A 220 20.80 10.00 4.30
C ASN A 220 19.77 10.72 5.16
N SER A 221 19.45 11.97 4.83
CA SER A 221 18.32 12.65 5.47
C SER A 221 16.99 12.12 4.92
N GLU A 222 15.92 12.26 5.70
CA GLU A 222 14.55 11.96 5.26
C GLU A 222 14.19 12.75 3.99
N SER A 223 14.69 13.98 3.86
CA SER A 223 14.51 14.81 2.67
C SER A 223 15.16 14.19 1.45
N ASP A 224 16.41 13.75 1.55
CA ASP A 224 17.15 13.14 0.43
C ASP A 224 16.47 11.84 -0.01
N ILE A 225 16.01 11.03 0.96
CA ILE A 225 15.25 9.80 0.69
C ILE A 225 13.99 10.12 -0.14
N ARG A 226 13.19 11.12 0.27
CA ARG A 226 11.98 11.52 -0.46
C ARG A 226 12.30 12.02 -1.86
N ILE A 227 13.29 12.90 -1.98
CA ILE A 227 13.71 13.48 -3.27
C ILE A 227 14.17 12.37 -4.21
N ASN A 228 14.97 11.41 -3.73
CA ASN A 228 15.46 10.30 -4.54
C ASN A 228 14.30 9.42 -5.05
N VAL A 229 13.40 8.98 -4.17
CA VAL A 229 12.21 8.18 -4.56
C VAL A 229 11.33 8.96 -5.53
N LYS A 230 11.15 10.27 -5.31
CA LYS A 230 10.34 11.13 -6.18
C LYS A 230 10.94 11.26 -7.58
N ASN A 231 12.24 11.49 -7.68
CA ASN A 231 12.95 11.66 -8.95
C ASN A 231 12.97 10.36 -9.77
N ILE A 232 13.25 9.22 -9.14
CA ILE A 232 13.22 7.92 -9.81
C ILE A 232 11.78 7.56 -10.23
N GLY A 233 10.80 7.84 -9.36
CA GLY A 233 9.38 7.69 -9.70
C GLY A 233 9.00 8.46 -10.96
N LYS A 234 9.42 9.72 -11.09
CA LYS A 234 9.18 10.54 -12.30
C LYS A 234 9.77 9.91 -13.58
N GLN A 235 11.02 9.45 -13.53
CA GLN A 235 11.64 8.81 -14.70
C GLN A 235 10.88 7.54 -15.14
N ILE A 236 10.39 6.75 -14.18
CA ILE A 236 9.59 5.55 -14.47
C ILE A 236 8.24 5.95 -15.08
N ILE A 237 7.59 6.99 -14.55
CA ILE A 237 6.32 7.52 -15.09
C ILE A 237 6.50 7.96 -16.55
N ASP A 238 7.55 8.73 -16.84
CA ASP A 238 7.82 9.23 -18.20
C ASP A 238 8.11 8.09 -19.17
N SER A 239 8.88 7.08 -18.73
CA SER A 239 9.17 5.88 -19.53
C SER A 239 7.90 5.07 -19.80
N GLU A 240 7.04 4.87 -18.80
CA GLU A 240 5.78 4.13 -18.95
C GLU A 240 4.85 4.85 -19.94
N ARG A 241 4.67 6.17 -19.80
CA ARG A 241 3.84 6.97 -20.71
C ARG A 241 4.35 6.96 -22.16
N SER A 242 5.66 7.07 -22.33
CA SER A 242 6.28 7.02 -23.66
C SER A 242 6.00 5.68 -24.35
N LEU A 243 6.15 4.57 -23.62
CA LEU A 243 5.86 3.23 -24.14
C LEU A 243 4.36 3.01 -24.40
N ARG A 244 3.46 3.52 -23.54
CA ARG A 244 2.01 3.47 -23.81
C ARG A 244 1.68 4.12 -25.16
N ASN A 245 2.21 5.31 -25.41
CA ASN A 245 1.99 6.06 -26.65
C ASN A 245 2.61 5.37 -27.87
N GLU A 246 3.83 4.84 -27.73
CA GLU A 246 4.51 4.08 -28.79
C GLU A 246 3.70 2.83 -29.17
N MET A 247 3.28 2.05 -28.18
CA MET A 247 2.49 0.83 -28.38
C MET A 247 1.15 1.12 -29.05
N TYR A 248 0.47 2.20 -28.66
CA TYR A 248 -0.77 2.62 -29.31
C TYR A 248 -0.51 3.05 -30.76
N SER A 249 0.52 3.86 -31.01
CA SER A 249 0.84 4.39 -32.34
C SER A 249 1.24 3.29 -33.33
N GLN A 250 1.90 2.23 -32.87
CA GLN A 250 2.33 1.12 -33.72
C GLN A 250 1.16 0.25 -34.21
N ASN A 251 0.16 -0.02 -33.37
CA ASN A 251 -1.01 -0.80 -33.76
C ASN A 251 -2.25 -0.49 -32.90
N PRO A 252 -2.97 0.61 -33.20
CA PRO A 252 -4.10 1.06 -32.38
C PRO A 252 -5.17 -0.01 -32.21
N TYR A 253 -5.62 -0.63 -33.30
CA TYR A 253 -6.70 -1.61 -33.28
C TYR A 253 -6.36 -2.85 -32.45
N ARG A 254 -5.12 -3.36 -32.53
CA ARG A 254 -4.71 -4.51 -31.71
C ARG A 254 -4.61 -4.15 -30.23
N PHE A 255 -4.19 -2.92 -29.93
CA PHE A 255 -4.10 -2.42 -28.57
C PHE A 255 -5.49 -2.24 -27.95
N GLU A 256 -6.42 -1.63 -28.69
CA GLU A 256 -7.82 -1.47 -28.29
C GLU A 256 -8.55 -2.82 -28.17
N ASP A 257 -8.39 -3.75 -29.12
CA ASP A 257 -8.99 -5.08 -29.06
C ASP A 257 -8.58 -5.83 -27.79
N ARG A 258 -7.31 -5.76 -27.38
CA ARG A 258 -6.85 -6.36 -26.12
C ARG A 258 -7.60 -5.77 -24.92
N ILE A 259 -7.71 -4.45 -24.86
CA ILE A 259 -8.37 -3.73 -23.76
C ILE A 259 -9.85 -4.10 -23.69
N TYR A 260 -10.56 -4.03 -24.84
CA TYR A 260 -11.99 -4.34 -24.90
C TYR A 260 -12.28 -5.83 -24.68
N ARG A 261 -11.40 -6.75 -25.07
CA ARG A 261 -11.50 -8.16 -24.68
C ARG A 261 -11.45 -8.33 -23.17
N SER A 262 -10.50 -7.68 -22.50
CA SER A 262 -10.42 -7.72 -21.04
C SER A 262 -11.66 -7.09 -20.39
N LEU A 263 -12.20 -6.01 -20.95
CA LEU A 263 -13.47 -5.43 -20.49
C LEU A 263 -14.65 -6.39 -20.67
N GLY A 264 -14.77 -7.03 -21.84
CA GLY A 264 -15.83 -8.01 -22.11
C GLY A 264 -15.77 -9.20 -21.15
N ILE A 265 -14.56 -9.72 -20.87
CA ILE A 265 -14.35 -10.79 -19.89
C ILE A 265 -14.82 -10.34 -18.50
N LEU A 266 -14.38 -9.18 -18.02
CA LEU A 266 -14.79 -8.67 -16.71
C LEU A 266 -16.32 -8.46 -16.62
N SER A 267 -16.93 -8.00 -17.71
CA SER A 267 -18.35 -7.63 -17.73
C SER A 267 -19.30 -8.83 -17.91
N SER A 268 -18.80 -9.99 -18.36
CA SER A 268 -19.66 -11.15 -18.70
C SER A 268 -19.30 -12.47 -18.03
N SER A 269 -18.05 -12.65 -17.59
CA SER A 269 -17.59 -13.89 -16.95
C SER A 269 -18.40 -14.23 -15.70
N ARG A 270 -18.55 -15.53 -15.41
CA ARG A 270 -19.32 -16.04 -14.25
C ARG A 270 -18.44 -16.63 -13.15
N ILE A 271 -17.20 -16.93 -13.48
CA ILE A 271 -16.18 -17.46 -12.58
C ILE A 271 -14.89 -16.75 -12.97
N MET A 272 -14.15 -16.24 -11.99
CA MET A 272 -12.87 -15.59 -12.25
C MET A 272 -11.95 -15.66 -11.04
N THR A 273 -10.73 -16.14 -11.24
CA THR A 273 -9.71 -16.18 -10.19
C THR A 273 -9.24 -14.77 -9.84
N THR A 274 -8.59 -14.60 -8.68
CA THR A 274 -7.95 -13.32 -8.30
C THR A 274 -6.91 -12.90 -9.35
N GLU A 275 -6.07 -13.83 -9.79
CA GLU A 275 -4.99 -13.55 -10.74
C GLU A 275 -5.52 -13.06 -12.09
N GLU A 276 -6.52 -13.77 -12.64
CA GLU A 276 -7.15 -13.35 -13.89
C GLU A 276 -7.81 -11.98 -13.73
N SER A 277 -8.57 -11.78 -12.65
CA SER A 277 -9.25 -10.50 -12.38
C SER A 277 -8.26 -9.34 -12.36
N LEU A 278 -7.12 -9.48 -11.68
CA LEU A 278 -6.08 -8.46 -11.61
C LEU A 278 -5.44 -8.18 -12.97
N LYS A 279 -5.17 -9.22 -13.78
CA LYS A 279 -4.64 -9.05 -15.14
C LYS A 279 -5.61 -8.29 -16.05
N ARG A 280 -6.90 -8.64 -16.00
CA ARG A 280 -7.93 -7.99 -16.82
C ARG A 280 -8.22 -6.56 -16.35
N LEU A 281 -8.25 -6.33 -15.04
CA LEU A 281 -8.37 -4.99 -14.48
C LEU A 281 -7.20 -4.10 -14.86
N SER A 282 -5.98 -4.64 -14.92
CA SER A 282 -4.82 -3.89 -15.42
C SER A 282 -5.02 -3.41 -16.86
N ASP A 283 -5.50 -4.28 -17.76
CA ASP A 283 -5.75 -3.90 -19.15
C ASP A 283 -6.87 -2.84 -19.26
N VAL A 284 -7.98 -3.01 -18.53
CA VAL A 284 -9.07 -2.02 -18.52
C VAL A 284 -8.64 -0.69 -17.94
N ARG A 285 -7.86 -0.71 -16.85
CA ARG A 285 -7.28 0.51 -16.25
C ARG A 285 -6.37 1.24 -17.23
N LEU A 286 -5.54 0.53 -17.97
CA LEU A 286 -4.73 1.11 -19.04
C LEU A 286 -5.60 1.79 -20.10
N GLY A 287 -6.70 1.15 -20.51
CA GLY A 287 -7.66 1.73 -21.45
C GLY A 287 -8.35 3.00 -20.94
N VAL A 288 -8.74 3.02 -19.68
CA VAL A 288 -9.32 4.22 -19.03
C VAL A 288 -8.28 5.34 -18.93
N ASP A 289 -7.06 5.01 -18.48
CA ASP A 289 -5.97 6.00 -18.32
C ASP A 289 -5.52 6.61 -19.65
N MET A 290 -5.65 5.88 -20.76
CA MET A 290 -5.33 6.36 -22.11
C MET A 290 -6.53 6.98 -22.86
N GLY A 291 -7.70 7.05 -22.22
CA GLY A 291 -8.91 7.62 -22.83
C GLY A 291 -9.55 6.77 -23.94
N ILE A 292 -9.15 5.50 -24.06
CA ILE A 292 -9.76 4.53 -24.98
C ILE A 292 -11.14 4.13 -24.46
N ILE A 293 -11.23 3.81 -23.16
CA ILE A 293 -12.50 3.59 -22.46
C ILE A 293 -12.90 4.88 -21.78
N LYS A 294 -14.05 5.44 -22.17
CA LYS A 294 -14.54 6.74 -21.65
C LYS A 294 -15.65 6.61 -20.60
N ASP A 295 -16.36 5.48 -20.62
CA ASP A 295 -17.60 5.31 -19.86
C ASP A 295 -17.37 4.67 -18.48
N ILE A 296 -16.12 4.47 -18.04
CA ILE A 296 -15.80 3.84 -16.76
C ILE A 296 -14.97 4.79 -15.92
N ASP A 297 -15.50 5.17 -14.74
CA ASP A 297 -14.76 5.95 -13.77
C ASP A 297 -13.64 5.09 -13.13
N LYS A 298 -12.44 5.63 -13.12
CA LYS A 298 -11.26 5.06 -12.45
C LYS A 298 -11.51 4.73 -10.97
N LYS A 299 -12.37 5.47 -10.28
CA LYS A 299 -12.79 5.17 -8.90
C LYS A 299 -13.39 3.77 -8.78
N VAL A 300 -14.20 3.38 -9.76
CA VAL A 300 -14.82 2.05 -9.79
C VAL A 300 -13.75 0.97 -9.96
N LEU A 301 -12.73 1.20 -10.78
CA LEU A 301 -11.60 0.28 -10.91
C LEU A 301 -10.80 0.15 -9.60
N ASN A 302 -10.55 1.25 -8.90
CA ASN A 302 -9.87 1.24 -7.60
C ASN A 302 -10.70 0.49 -6.53
N GLU A 303 -12.02 0.69 -6.53
CA GLU A 303 -12.93 -0.05 -5.63
C GLU A 303 -12.89 -1.55 -5.93
N ILE A 304 -13.04 -1.93 -7.19
CA ILE A 304 -13.01 -3.33 -7.61
C ILE A 304 -11.70 -3.96 -7.14
N LEU A 305 -10.55 -3.31 -7.36
CA LEU A 305 -9.22 -3.82 -6.99
C LEU A 305 -9.13 -4.25 -5.52
N ILE A 306 -9.77 -3.50 -4.61
CA ILE A 306 -9.83 -3.81 -3.18
C ILE A 306 -10.86 -4.90 -2.90
N PHE A 307 -12.08 -4.78 -3.45
CA PHE A 307 -13.17 -5.69 -3.13
C PHE A 307 -12.95 -7.11 -3.64
N ILE A 308 -12.23 -7.31 -4.75
CA ILE A 308 -12.02 -8.64 -5.34
C ILE A 308 -11.01 -9.50 -4.56
N GLN A 309 -10.35 -8.91 -3.56
CA GLN A 309 -9.37 -9.63 -2.76
C GLN A 309 -10.07 -10.67 -1.85
N PRO A 310 -9.44 -11.82 -1.56
CA PRO A 310 -10.11 -12.94 -0.90
C PRO A 310 -10.73 -12.63 0.46
N ALA A 311 -10.07 -11.86 1.32
CA ALA A 311 -10.60 -11.54 2.65
C ALA A 311 -11.64 -10.42 2.60
N ASN A 312 -11.44 -9.40 1.74
CA ASN A 312 -12.43 -8.36 1.52
C ASN A 312 -13.75 -8.91 0.94
N LEU A 313 -13.71 -9.89 0.04
CA LEU A 313 -14.92 -10.57 -0.44
C LEU A 313 -15.67 -11.27 0.70
N GLN A 314 -14.97 -12.06 1.51
CA GLN A 314 -15.59 -12.78 2.64
C GLN A 314 -16.16 -11.81 3.68
N LYS A 315 -15.44 -10.71 3.97
CA LYS A 315 -15.90 -9.65 4.86
C LYS A 315 -17.15 -8.95 4.32
N LEU A 316 -17.19 -8.65 3.02
CA LEU A 316 -18.33 -7.97 2.39
C LEU A 316 -19.63 -8.77 2.49
N PHE A 317 -19.54 -10.10 2.36
CA PHE A 317 -20.69 -11.00 2.44
C PHE A 317 -20.88 -11.64 3.83
N GLY A 318 -20.04 -11.30 4.80
CA GLY A 318 -20.16 -11.73 6.19
C GLY A 318 -20.05 -13.25 6.41
N LYS A 319 -19.43 -13.99 5.49
CA LYS A 319 -19.31 -15.45 5.57
C LYS A 319 -17.98 -15.98 5.03
N PRO A 320 -17.44 -17.06 5.61
CA PRO A 320 -16.32 -17.78 4.99
C PRO A 320 -16.75 -18.37 3.65
N MET A 321 -15.82 -18.45 2.70
CA MET A 321 -16.07 -18.94 1.34
C MET A 321 -14.96 -19.87 0.87
N SER A 322 -15.32 -20.90 0.12
CA SER A 322 -14.33 -21.73 -0.59
C SER A 322 -13.65 -20.94 -1.73
N ALA A 323 -12.57 -21.49 -2.31
CA ALA A 323 -11.92 -20.87 -3.45
C ALA A 323 -12.90 -20.69 -4.63
N ASP A 324 -13.66 -21.74 -4.96
CA ASP A 324 -14.62 -21.72 -6.07
C ASP A 324 -15.77 -20.73 -5.83
N GLU A 325 -16.30 -20.68 -4.60
CA GLU A 325 -17.33 -19.71 -4.22
C GLU A 325 -16.82 -18.27 -4.36
N ARG A 326 -15.57 -18.01 -3.93
CA ARG A 326 -14.95 -16.70 -4.10
C ARG A 326 -14.80 -16.35 -5.57
N ASP A 327 -14.49 -17.30 -6.44
CA ASP A 327 -14.33 -17.03 -7.88
C ASP A 327 -15.65 -16.68 -8.57
N ILE A 328 -16.75 -17.33 -8.16
CA ILE A 328 -18.10 -16.99 -8.63
C ILE A 328 -18.51 -15.59 -8.15
N ILE A 329 -18.37 -15.34 -6.85
CA ILE A 329 -18.78 -14.08 -6.23
C ILE A 329 -17.90 -12.92 -6.72
N ARG A 330 -16.60 -13.15 -6.94
CA ARG A 330 -15.69 -12.15 -7.52
C ARG A 330 -16.18 -11.69 -8.88
N ALA A 331 -16.50 -12.63 -9.77
CA ALA A 331 -17.03 -12.30 -11.07
C ALA A 331 -18.35 -11.52 -10.96
N GLU A 332 -19.23 -11.89 -10.02
CA GLU A 332 -20.47 -11.15 -9.75
C GLU A 332 -20.23 -9.71 -9.28
N VAL A 333 -19.36 -9.50 -8.29
CA VAL A 333 -19.02 -8.18 -7.76
C VAL A 333 -18.45 -7.28 -8.86
N ILE A 334 -17.55 -7.82 -9.70
CA ILE A 334 -16.96 -7.10 -10.83
C ILE A 334 -18.06 -6.65 -11.81
N ARG A 335 -18.91 -7.57 -12.28
CA ARG A 335 -19.99 -7.24 -13.21
C ARG A 335 -20.93 -6.18 -12.64
N ASN A 336 -21.35 -6.34 -11.39
CA ASN A 336 -22.28 -5.42 -10.73
C ASN A 336 -21.67 -4.02 -10.54
N LYS A 337 -20.36 -3.91 -10.34
CA LYS A 337 -19.66 -2.63 -10.23
C LYS A 337 -19.49 -1.97 -11.60
N LEU A 338 -19.13 -2.73 -12.64
CA LEU A 338 -18.98 -2.23 -14.01
C LEU A 338 -20.32 -1.91 -14.70
N ALA A 339 -21.44 -2.47 -14.25
CA ALA A 339 -22.77 -2.14 -14.79
C ALA A 339 -23.38 -0.87 -14.17
N LYS A 340 -22.77 -0.33 -13.11
CA LYS A 340 -23.23 0.88 -12.40
C LYS A 340 -22.51 2.16 -12.84
N THR A 341 -21.55 2.04 -13.75
CA THR A 341 -20.96 3.11 -14.55
C THR A 341 -21.77 3.25 -15.82
#